data_AF-A0AAN6PMA9-F1
#
_entry.id   AF-A0AAN6PMA9-F1
#
_cell.length_a   1.000
_cell.length_b   1.000
_cell.length_c   1.000
_cell.angle_alpha   90.00
_cell.angle_beta   90.00
_cell.angle_gamma   90.00
#
_symmetry.space_group_name_H-M   'P 1'
#
loop_
_entity.id
_entity.type
_entity.pdbx_description
1 polymer ?
#
loop_
_entity_poly.entity_id
_entity_poly.type
_entity_poly.pdbx_seq_one_letter_code
_entity_poly.pdbx_strand_id
1 'polypeptide(L)'
;MLEARLEQASILKKVVDAIKDLVQDCNFDCNDSGIALQAMDNSHVALVSMMLKAEGFSPFRCDRNIALGINLTSLTKVLRAAQNEDILTLKAEDAPDVLNLVFESSETDRISEYDLKLMDIDQEHLGIPDTEYAATIAMPASEFKRITTDLMAMSESVTIDASKDGVKFSCQGDIGNGSVTLRQHSSVEKPNESIEIELSEPVSLTFSLKYLVNFCKAAALSTQVKICLSNEVPLLVEYTLAGSSYLRFYLAPKTLARYVGNKIAVFSLQSLGCDVAALNTVQFSNHTGYRQWTGSRVSAQEITDLYQGLKQSYLDDFDMMLSGYVPGAPALEAVGQIAQELKRKAQSKPGSFFWVLDPVMGDNGNLYVAPDVVPVYKSLVHHADLVLPNQFEAELLSDVPITDMPSIARALQVMHERYGIPHIVITSVSLPHPDHPVSSLSVVGSTMTATDRRARAFKIVFPAIDCYFSGTGDMFAALMVVRMREAVFNNDNNNGNGQEGGLMGKESWLSDDSVDALDLPLARAAEKVLASMHEVLAKTAERMEGAVEAARARAKEDVDGVGTEAEEKRMHLLKSKAAELRLVRHLDSLRFPKVEFRATRL
;
A
#
# COMPACT_ATOMS: atom_id res chain seq x y z
N MET A 1 -0.19 40.44 17.68
CA MET A 1 1.22 40.57 17.30
C MET A 1 1.98 39.40 17.89
N LEU A 2 2.96 38.87 17.16
CA LEU A 2 3.93 37.89 17.64
C LEU A 2 5.25 38.59 17.94
N GLU A 3 5.81 38.35 19.13
CA GLU A 3 7.18 38.70 19.50
C GLU A 3 7.78 37.55 20.31
N ALA A 4 8.75 36.84 19.73
CA ALA A 4 9.37 35.67 20.37
C ALA A 4 10.90 35.79 20.33
N ARG A 5 11.53 35.94 21.50
CA ARG A 5 12.99 36.13 21.65
C ARG A 5 13.65 34.86 22.16
N LEU A 6 14.52 34.26 21.36
CA LEU A 6 15.39 33.14 21.73
C LEU A 6 16.76 33.67 22.17
N GLU A 7 17.25 33.22 23.33
CA GLU A 7 18.57 33.60 23.85
C GLU A 7 19.71 33.16 22.91
N GLN A 8 19.52 32.08 22.17
CA GLN A 8 20.49 31.57 21.21
C GLN A 8 19.82 31.24 19.87
N ALA A 9 20.23 31.96 18.82
CA ALA A 9 19.82 31.70 17.44
C ALA A 9 20.20 30.28 16.96
N SER A 10 21.21 29.66 17.59
CA SER A 10 21.64 28.30 17.28
C SER A 10 20.53 27.26 17.41
N ILE A 11 19.55 27.46 18.29
CA ILE A 11 18.43 26.52 18.49
C ILE A 11 17.59 26.44 17.22
N LEU A 12 17.06 27.58 16.75
CA LEU A 12 16.24 27.61 15.53
C LEU A 12 17.05 27.21 14.29
N LYS A 13 18.33 27.61 14.21
CA LYS A 13 19.25 27.17 13.15
C LYS A 13 19.33 25.65 13.04
N LYS A 14 19.61 24.97 14.16
CA LYS A 14 19.73 23.52 14.21
C LYS A 14 18.40 22.81 13.93
N VAL A 15 17.28 23.38 14.38
CA VAL A 15 15.94 22.85 14.09
C VAL A 15 15.64 22.93 12.59
N VAL A 16 15.81 24.10 11.97
CA VAL A 16 15.59 24.31 10.53
C VAL A 16 16.53 23.41 9.71
N ASP A 17 17.80 23.30 10.11
CA ASP A 17 18.77 22.41 9.46
C ASP A 17 18.38 20.93 9.52
N ALA A 18 17.68 20.50 10.57
CA ALA A 18 17.19 19.12 10.71
C ALA A 18 15.98 18.81 9.83
N ILE A 19 15.14 19.80 9.52
CA ILE A 19 13.85 19.59 8.83
C ILE A 19 13.87 19.98 7.35
N LYS A 20 14.77 20.87 6.91
CA LYS A 20 14.80 21.43 5.54
C LYS A 20 14.93 20.41 4.41
N ASP A 21 15.47 19.22 4.70
CA ASP A 21 15.66 18.16 3.71
C ASP A 21 14.45 17.21 3.63
N LEU A 22 13.50 17.32 4.57
CA LEU A 22 12.22 16.63 4.54
C LEU A 22 11.14 17.49 3.89
N VAL A 23 11.11 18.79 4.23
CA VAL A 23 10.03 19.71 3.88
C VAL A 23 10.60 21.00 3.29
N GLN A 24 9.99 21.50 2.22
CA GLN A 24 10.41 22.75 1.58
C GLN A 24 9.65 23.96 2.13
N ASP A 25 8.32 23.84 2.23
CA ASP A 25 7.40 24.90 2.65
C ASP A 25 6.53 24.37 3.81
N CYS A 26 6.38 25.17 4.87
CA CYS A 26 5.62 24.75 6.05
C CYS A 26 5.05 25.95 6.83
N ASN A 27 4.00 25.69 7.60
CA ASN A 27 3.44 26.66 8.53
C ASN A 27 4.10 26.52 9.91
N PHE A 28 4.53 27.66 10.46
CA PHE A 28 4.86 27.80 11.88
C PHE A 28 3.62 28.37 12.58
N ASP A 29 2.93 27.52 13.33
CA ASP A 29 1.73 27.90 14.07
C ASP A 29 2.13 28.46 15.43
N CYS A 30 1.90 29.75 15.61
CA CYS A 30 2.23 30.48 16.83
C CYS A 30 0.96 30.70 17.65
N ASN A 31 0.99 30.32 18.93
CA ASN A 31 -0.07 30.57 19.89
C ASN A 31 0.53 30.88 21.28
N ASP A 32 -0.31 31.01 22.31
CA ASP A 32 0.10 31.25 23.69
C ASP A 32 1.01 30.15 24.29
N SER A 33 0.86 28.91 23.82
CA SER A 33 1.65 27.76 24.27
C SER A 33 3.06 27.70 23.66
N GLY A 34 3.30 28.40 22.55
CA GLY A 34 4.60 28.45 21.86
C GLY A 34 4.49 28.48 20.34
N ILE A 35 5.55 27.99 19.68
CA ILE A 35 5.65 27.87 18.22
C ILE A 35 5.67 26.38 17.86
N ALA A 36 4.64 25.93 17.15
CA ALA A 36 4.52 24.58 16.64
C ALA A 36 4.79 24.54 15.13
N LEU A 37 5.26 23.40 14.65
CA LEU A 37 5.34 23.11 13.22
C LEU A 37 4.96 21.66 13.02
N GLN A 38 4.12 21.43 12.03
CA GLN A 38 3.79 20.09 11.57
C GLN A 38 3.79 20.08 10.04
N ALA A 39 4.52 19.14 9.46
CA ALA A 39 4.58 19.00 8.01
C ALA A 39 4.96 17.59 7.59
N MET A 40 4.42 17.16 6.45
CA MET A 40 4.78 15.91 5.79
C MET A 40 5.83 16.15 4.71
N ASP A 41 6.65 15.14 4.45
CA ASP A 41 7.52 15.15 3.28
C ASP A 41 6.72 15.00 1.98
N ASN A 42 7.35 15.30 0.82
CA ASN A 42 6.67 15.21 -0.48
C ASN A 42 6.14 13.81 -0.83
N SER A 43 6.65 12.75 -0.21
CA SER A 43 6.13 11.40 -0.40
C SER A 43 5.06 10.99 0.62
N HIS A 44 4.80 11.85 1.61
CA HIS A 44 3.89 11.62 2.74
C HIS A 44 4.19 10.34 3.54
N VAL A 45 5.46 9.93 3.60
CA VAL A 45 5.94 8.74 4.33
C VAL A 45 6.51 9.13 5.70
N ALA A 46 7.02 10.36 5.82
CA ALA A 46 7.57 10.92 7.04
C ALA A 46 6.80 12.19 7.44
N LEU A 47 6.47 12.27 8.72
CA LEU A 47 5.90 13.46 9.34
C LEU A 47 6.91 14.05 10.32
N VAL A 48 7.11 15.35 10.26
CA VAL A 48 7.83 16.09 11.30
C VAL A 48 6.83 16.85 12.16
N SER A 49 7.02 16.79 13.47
CA SER A 49 6.28 17.56 14.46
C SER A 49 7.26 18.20 15.44
N MET A 50 7.25 19.52 15.50
CA MET A 50 8.09 20.33 16.35
C MET A 50 7.21 21.13 17.30
N MET A 51 7.63 21.24 18.56
CA MET A 51 7.05 22.15 19.52
C MET A 51 8.14 22.88 20.28
N LEU A 52 8.21 24.20 20.11
CA LEU A 52 9.00 25.11 20.93
C LEU A 52 8.07 25.80 21.91
N LYS A 53 8.12 25.40 23.18
CA LYS A 53 7.23 25.94 24.22
C LYS A 53 7.58 27.40 24.53
N ALA A 54 6.57 28.19 24.92
CA ALA A 54 6.73 29.60 25.29
C ALA A 54 7.82 29.84 26.35
N GLU A 55 8.01 28.90 27.28
CA GLU A 55 9.06 28.91 28.30
C GLU A 55 10.49 28.93 27.74
N GLY A 56 10.68 28.49 26.49
CA GLY A 56 11.97 28.51 25.79
C GLY A 56 12.33 29.89 25.22
N PHE A 57 11.48 30.91 25.39
CA PHE A 57 11.65 32.25 24.86
C PHE A 57 11.60 33.29 26.00
N SER A 58 12.36 34.39 25.86
CA SER A 58 12.47 35.44 26.86
C SER A 58 12.69 36.82 26.19
N PRO A 59 11.64 37.65 25.97
CA PRO A 59 10.22 37.41 26.22
C PRO A 59 9.51 36.62 25.09
N PHE A 60 8.33 36.08 25.40
CA PHE A 60 7.37 35.51 24.44
C PHE A 60 6.03 36.22 24.55
N ARG A 61 5.50 36.67 23.41
CA ARG A 61 4.17 37.27 23.32
C ARG A 61 3.52 36.86 22.01
N CYS A 62 2.32 36.29 22.09
CA CYS A 62 1.49 35.96 20.94
C CYS A 62 0.05 36.36 21.25
N ASP A 63 -0.41 37.50 20.70
CA ASP A 63 -1.73 38.04 21.06
C ASP A 63 -2.90 37.24 20.44
N ARG A 64 -2.65 36.56 19.31
CA ARG A 64 -3.62 35.74 18.56
C ARG A 64 -2.91 34.58 17.90
N ASN A 65 -3.65 33.52 17.60
CA ASN A 65 -3.12 32.41 16.82
C ASN A 65 -2.76 32.91 15.40
N ILE A 66 -1.49 32.79 15.03
CA ILE A 66 -0.97 33.24 13.74
C ILE A 66 -0.25 32.06 13.10
N ALA A 67 -0.57 31.75 11.84
CA ALA A 67 0.16 30.79 11.03
C ALA A 67 1.13 31.54 10.11
N LEU A 68 2.41 31.20 10.19
CA LEU A 68 3.46 31.80 9.36
C LEU A 68 3.90 30.79 8.30
N GLY A 69 3.41 30.94 7.07
CA GLY A 69 3.84 30.12 5.95
C GLY A 69 5.22 30.53 5.46
N ILE A 70 6.20 29.64 5.65
CA ILE A 70 7.61 29.93 5.43
C ILE A 70 8.25 28.88 4.53
N ASN A 71 8.96 29.36 3.51
CA ASN A 71 9.89 28.56 2.72
C ASN A 71 11.20 28.33 3.53
N LEU A 72 11.47 27.08 3.92
CA LEU A 72 12.60 26.72 4.77
C LEU A 72 13.96 26.97 4.11
N THR A 73 14.03 26.92 2.78
CA THR A 73 15.26 27.26 2.04
C THR A 73 15.61 28.74 2.20
N SER A 74 14.60 29.62 2.19
CA SER A 74 14.78 31.06 2.36
C SER A 74 15.09 31.40 3.82
N LEU A 75 14.38 30.78 4.77
CA LEU A 75 14.67 30.92 6.20
C LEU A 75 16.11 30.48 6.53
N THR A 76 16.56 29.36 5.97
CA THR A 76 17.95 28.87 6.16
C THR A 76 18.99 29.91 5.68
N LYS A 77 18.72 30.63 4.58
CA LYS A 77 19.64 31.67 4.08
C LYS A 77 19.72 32.86 5.03
N VAL A 78 18.59 33.28 5.60
CA VAL A 78 18.54 34.37 6.58
C VAL A 78 19.25 33.97 7.88
N LEU A 79 18.95 32.77 8.40
CA LEU A 79 19.55 32.24 9.62
C LEU A 79 21.08 32.03 9.55
N ARG A 80 21.66 31.93 8.34
CA ARG A 80 23.12 31.88 8.15
C ARG A 80 23.82 33.21 8.44
N ALA A 81 23.11 34.33 8.43
CA ALA A 81 23.69 35.65 8.71
C ALA A 81 24.02 35.85 10.20
N ALA A 82 23.40 35.05 11.08
CA ALA A 82 23.57 35.10 12.53
C ALA A 82 24.68 34.17 13.03
N GLN A 83 25.44 34.62 14.04
CA GLN A 83 26.31 33.76 14.83
C GLN A 83 25.47 32.85 15.74
N ASN A 84 26.09 31.81 16.31
CA ASN A 84 25.36 30.83 17.11
C ASN A 84 24.92 31.39 18.47
N GLU A 85 25.69 32.32 19.04
CA GLU A 85 25.43 32.99 20.32
C GLU A 85 24.64 34.30 20.18
N ASP A 86 24.26 34.68 18.95
CA ASP A 86 23.40 35.85 18.74
C ASP A 86 22.00 35.56 19.28
N ILE A 87 21.37 36.57 19.85
CA ILE A 87 19.98 36.54 20.30
C ILE A 87 19.09 36.73 19.07
N LEU A 88 18.06 35.89 18.91
CA LEU A 88 17.12 35.96 17.80
C LEU A 88 15.74 36.40 18.28
N THR A 89 15.21 37.47 17.72
CA THR A 89 13.82 37.92 17.94
C THR A 89 13.01 37.77 16.66
N LEU A 90 11.90 37.03 16.74
CA LEU A 90 10.91 36.88 15.67
C LEU A 90 9.75 37.85 15.91
N LYS A 91 9.42 38.67 14.90
CA LYS A 91 8.33 39.66 14.98
C LYS A 91 7.38 39.52 13.79
N ALA A 92 6.09 39.45 14.06
CA ALA A 92 5.05 39.46 13.04
C ALA A 92 3.79 40.20 13.51
N GLU A 93 3.14 40.91 12.60
CA GLU A 93 1.84 41.57 12.84
C GLU A 93 0.68 40.55 12.86
N ASP A 94 -0.56 41.00 13.10
CA ASP A 94 -1.73 40.10 13.20
C ASP A 94 -2.14 39.45 11.87
N ALA A 95 -1.92 40.14 10.75
CA ALA A 95 -2.11 39.64 9.39
C ALA A 95 -0.80 39.86 8.61
N PRO A 96 0.24 39.05 8.89
CA PRO A 96 1.57 39.37 8.43
C PRO A 96 1.76 38.95 6.96
N ASP A 97 2.20 39.89 6.12
CA ASP A 97 2.78 39.58 4.80
C ASP A 97 4.27 39.23 4.89
N VAL A 98 4.90 39.60 6.01
CA VAL A 98 6.35 39.51 6.26
C VAL A 98 6.60 39.09 7.71
N LEU A 99 7.56 38.18 7.89
CA LEU A 99 8.17 37.86 9.18
C LEU A 99 9.49 38.63 9.30
N ASN A 100 9.63 39.40 10.38
CA ASN A 100 10.84 40.14 10.69
C ASN A 100 11.72 39.33 11.66
N LEU A 101 12.99 39.14 11.30
CA LEU A 101 14.00 38.45 12.11
C LEU A 101 15.09 39.44 12.53
N VAL A 102 15.20 39.69 13.83
CA VAL A 102 16.23 40.56 14.43
C VAL A 102 17.27 39.70 15.14
N PHE A 103 18.54 39.88 14.76
CA PHE A 103 19.69 39.27 15.42
C PHE A 103 20.46 40.33 16.20
N GLU A 104 20.63 40.12 17.51
CA GLU A 104 21.41 40.97 18.40
C GLU A 104 22.64 40.20 18.89
N SER A 105 23.84 40.74 18.69
CA SER A 105 25.05 40.12 19.23
C SER A 105 25.19 40.43 20.72
N SER A 106 25.58 39.43 21.53
CA SER A 106 25.82 39.62 22.96
C SER A 106 27.19 40.26 23.25
N GLU A 107 28.16 40.13 22.34
CA GLU A 107 29.53 40.63 22.49
C GLU A 107 29.76 41.99 21.81
N THR A 108 28.98 42.31 20.78
CA THR A 108 29.12 43.52 19.97
C THR A 108 27.80 44.25 19.89
N ASP A 109 27.81 45.58 19.75
CA ASP A 109 26.59 46.39 19.58
C ASP A 109 26.00 46.26 18.16
N ARG A 110 26.10 45.06 17.57
CA ARG A 110 25.66 44.77 16.21
C ARG A 110 24.24 44.22 16.25
N ILE A 111 23.34 44.92 15.55
CA ILE A 111 21.96 44.50 15.30
C ILE A 111 21.79 44.28 13.80
N SER A 112 21.24 43.13 13.40
CA SER A 112 20.94 42.82 12.00
C SER A 112 19.47 42.44 11.88
N GLU A 113 18.77 43.09 10.94
CA GLU A 113 17.33 42.92 10.74
C GLU A 113 17.06 42.42 9.32
N TYR A 114 16.21 41.40 9.20
CA TYR A 114 15.88 40.76 7.94
C TYR A 114 14.39 40.50 7.82
N ASP A 115 13.83 40.90 6.68
CA ASP A 115 12.42 40.68 6.34
C ASP A 115 12.27 39.47 5.42
N LEU A 116 11.50 38.49 5.87
CA LEU A 116 11.18 37.28 5.12
C LEU A 116 9.72 37.31 4.68
N LYS A 117 9.47 37.28 3.37
CA LYS A 117 8.10 37.22 2.84
C LYS A 117 7.43 35.92 3.24
N LEU A 118 6.19 36.03 3.70
CA LEU A 118 5.33 34.89 4.01
C LEU A 118 4.57 34.46 2.76
N MET A 119 4.05 33.24 2.83
CA MET A 119 3.24 32.65 1.76
C MET A 119 2.02 31.96 2.36
N ASP A 120 0.93 31.96 1.61
CA ASP A 120 -0.26 31.21 2.01
C ASP A 120 -0.04 29.73 1.74
N ILE A 121 -0.03 28.94 2.82
CA ILE A 121 0.07 27.48 2.75
C ILE A 121 -1.19 26.93 3.41
N ASP A 122 -1.93 26.11 2.67
CA ASP A 122 -3.12 25.45 3.18
C ASP A 122 -2.77 24.60 4.42
N GLN A 123 -3.56 24.78 5.47
CA GLN A 123 -3.29 24.28 6.80
C GLN A 123 -3.93 22.89 6.98
N GLU A 124 -3.17 21.82 6.81
CA GLU A 124 -3.60 20.44 7.11
C GLU A 124 -2.96 19.94 8.41
N HIS A 125 -3.57 20.23 9.57
CA HIS A 125 -3.14 19.67 10.84
C HIS A 125 -3.51 18.19 10.96
N LEU A 126 -2.52 17.36 11.23
CA LEU A 126 -2.69 15.94 11.53
C LEU A 126 -2.72 15.77 13.05
N GLY A 127 -3.85 15.36 13.59
CA GLY A 127 -3.93 14.92 14.98
C GLY A 127 -3.00 13.73 15.20
N ILE A 128 -1.98 13.90 16.03
CA ILE A 128 -1.11 12.80 16.48
C ILE A 128 -1.79 12.21 17.73
N PRO A 129 -2.32 10.97 17.68
CA PRO A 129 -2.94 10.35 18.85
C PRO A 129 -1.88 9.98 19.89
N ASP A 130 -2.26 10.00 21.17
CA ASP A 130 -1.45 9.40 22.23
C ASP A 130 -1.48 7.88 22.04
N THR A 131 -0.34 7.31 21.64
CA THR A 131 -0.21 5.89 21.31
C THR A 131 0.75 5.18 22.25
N GLU A 132 0.34 3.99 22.70
CA GLU A 132 1.22 3.07 23.41
C GLU A 132 2.16 2.37 22.42
N TYR A 133 3.44 2.33 22.76
CA TYR A 133 4.45 1.68 21.97
C TYR A 133 4.84 0.33 22.57
N ALA A 134 5.13 -0.64 21.70
CA ALA A 134 5.54 -1.99 22.08
C ALA A 134 6.98 -2.02 22.62
N ALA A 135 7.84 -1.19 22.05
CA ALA A 135 9.21 -0.99 22.50
C ALA A 135 9.56 0.50 22.49
N THR A 136 10.19 0.96 23.56
CA THR A 136 10.75 2.30 23.69
C THR A 136 12.23 2.17 24.01
N ILE A 137 13.08 2.74 23.15
CA ILE A 137 14.52 2.69 23.28
C ILE A 137 15.07 4.11 23.38
N ALA A 138 15.72 4.45 24.50
CA ALA A 138 16.53 5.65 24.62
C ALA A 138 18.00 5.29 24.44
N MET A 139 18.70 6.01 23.56
CA MET A 139 20.11 5.78 23.27
C MET A 139 20.84 7.08 22.90
N PRO A 140 22.19 7.10 22.88
CA PRO A 140 22.94 8.27 22.44
C PRO A 140 22.63 8.62 20.98
N ALA A 141 22.34 9.89 20.70
CA ALA A 141 22.02 10.35 19.35
C ALA A 141 23.20 10.16 18.36
N SER A 142 24.43 10.25 18.87
CA SER A 142 25.66 9.97 18.12
C SER A 142 25.76 8.51 17.68
N GLU A 143 25.35 7.57 18.53
CA GLU A 143 25.37 6.13 18.25
C GLU A 143 24.33 5.79 17.18
N PHE A 144 23.09 6.29 17.33
CA PHE A 144 22.05 6.09 16.33
C PHE A 144 22.43 6.66 14.95
N LYS A 145 23.06 7.84 14.92
CA LYS A 145 23.60 8.43 13.70
C LYS A 145 24.69 7.57 13.06
N ARG A 146 25.60 7.01 13.85
CA ARG A 146 26.64 6.11 13.36
C ARG A 146 26.02 4.86 12.73
N ILE A 147 25.13 4.17 13.45
CA ILE A 147 24.46 2.95 12.99
C ILE A 147 23.71 3.18 11.66
N THR A 148 22.90 4.24 11.59
CA THR A 148 22.12 4.53 10.38
C THR A 148 23.00 4.89 9.18
N THR A 149 24.10 5.61 9.39
CA THR A 149 25.04 5.97 8.33
C THR A 149 25.83 4.74 7.83
N ASP A 150 26.30 3.90 8.75
CA ASP A 150 27.08 2.70 8.44
C ASP A 150 26.24 1.69 7.65
N LEU A 151 24.99 1.46 8.06
CA LEU A 151 24.09 0.52 7.37
C LEU A 151 23.61 1.06 6.02
N MET A 152 23.51 2.39 5.84
CA MET A 152 23.11 3.00 4.56
C MET A 152 24.12 2.74 3.44
N ALA A 153 25.39 2.51 3.77
CA ALA A 153 26.40 2.12 2.78
C ALA A 153 26.18 0.70 2.23
N MET A 154 25.42 -0.14 2.93
CA MET A 154 25.20 -1.55 2.57
C MET A 154 23.81 -1.80 1.97
N SER A 155 22.78 -1.10 2.44
CA SER A 155 21.39 -1.29 2.00
C SER A 155 20.60 0.01 2.11
N GLU A 156 19.50 0.10 1.36
CA GLU A 156 18.53 1.20 1.50
C GLU A 156 17.53 0.99 2.65
N SER A 157 17.52 -0.20 3.26
CA SER A 157 16.56 -0.58 4.30
C SER A 157 17.25 -1.16 5.53
N VAL A 158 16.67 -0.87 6.70
CA VAL A 158 17.09 -1.46 7.98
C VAL A 158 15.92 -2.11 8.68
N THR A 159 16.11 -3.32 9.18
CA THR A 159 15.20 -3.99 10.09
C THR A 159 15.66 -3.74 11.52
N ILE A 160 14.78 -3.14 12.30
CA ILE A 160 14.95 -2.86 13.73
C ILE A 160 14.15 -3.91 14.49
N ASP A 161 14.86 -4.82 15.15
CA ASP A 161 14.32 -5.88 15.99
C ASP A 161 14.57 -5.53 17.45
N ALA A 162 13.50 -5.35 18.23
CA ALA A 162 13.57 -5.14 19.67
C ALA A 162 13.05 -6.39 20.38
N SER A 163 13.91 -7.02 21.16
CA SER A 163 13.63 -8.25 21.89
C SER A 163 14.24 -8.20 23.30
N LYS A 164 14.09 -9.30 24.06
CA LYS A 164 14.67 -9.41 25.41
C LYS A 164 16.20 -9.37 25.40
N ASP A 165 16.83 -9.70 24.27
CA ASP A 165 18.28 -9.71 24.11
C ASP A 165 18.88 -8.32 23.78
N GLY A 166 18.03 -7.33 23.55
CA GLY A 166 18.40 -5.96 23.19
C GLY A 166 17.70 -5.49 21.91
N VAL A 167 18.22 -4.41 21.32
CA VAL A 167 17.77 -3.89 20.03
C VAL A 167 18.82 -4.18 18.95
N LYS A 168 18.40 -4.79 17.86
CA LYS A 168 19.24 -5.17 16.73
C LYS A 168 18.81 -4.41 15.48
N PHE A 169 19.76 -3.72 14.88
CA PHE A 169 19.65 -3.09 13.57
C PHE A 169 20.31 -4.00 12.55
N SER A 170 19.60 -4.40 11.51
CA SER A 170 20.11 -5.34 10.51
C SER A 170 19.71 -4.94 9.10
N CYS A 171 20.60 -5.17 8.13
CA CYS A 171 20.34 -4.91 6.73
C CYS A 171 20.89 -6.02 5.85
N GLN A 172 20.24 -6.22 4.72
CA GLN A 172 20.65 -7.14 3.66
C GLN A 172 20.75 -6.33 2.38
N GLY A 173 21.88 -6.45 1.68
CA GLY A 173 22.14 -5.76 0.43
C GLY A 173 23.10 -6.54 -0.45
N ASP A 174 23.30 -6.07 -1.68
CA ASP A 174 24.02 -6.82 -2.73
C ASP A 174 25.51 -7.01 -2.40
N ILE A 175 26.09 -6.08 -1.65
CA ILE A 175 27.50 -6.10 -1.22
C ILE A 175 27.70 -7.03 -0.01
N GLY A 176 26.64 -7.29 0.77
CA GLY A 176 26.68 -8.14 1.95
C GLY A 176 25.62 -7.77 3.01
N ASN A 177 25.71 -8.45 4.16
CA ASN A 177 24.78 -8.27 5.28
C ASN A 177 25.47 -7.54 6.43
N GLY A 178 24.76 -6.60 7.05
CA GLY A 178 25.22 -5.84 8.20
C GLY A 178 24.30 -6.04 9.40
N SER A 179 24.85 -6.12 10.61
CA SER A 179 24.03 -6.10 11.82
C SER A 179 24.77 -5.50 13.01
N VAL A 180 24.08 -4.63 13.75
CA VAL A 180 24.54 -4.02 15.00
C VAL A 180 23.53 -4.35 16.09
N THR A 181 23.98 -4.84 17.24
CA THR A 181 23.11 -5.16 18.38
C THR A 181 23.53 -4.32 19.58
N LEU A 182 22.58 -3.59 20.15
CA LEU A 182 22.74 -2.79 21.36
C LEU A 182 22.01 -3.48 22.51
N ARG A 183 22.71 -3.61 23.64
CA ARG A 183 22.14 -4.16 24.87
C ARG A 183 21.91 -3.03 25.87
N GLN A 184 20.90 -3.21 26.71
CA GLN A 184 20.60 -2.29 27.80
C GLN A 184 21.82 -2.18 28.73
N HIS A 185 22.25 -0.95 29.00
CA HIS A 185 23.32 -0.68 29.96
C HIS A 185 23.17 0.74 30.52
N SER A 186 23.41 0.87 31.82
CA SER A 186 23.34 2.15 32.55
C SER A 186 24.74 2.50 33.07
N SER A 187 25.26 3.66 32.68
CA SER A 187 26.52 4.20 33.21
C SER A 187 26.22 5.32 34.20
N VAL A 188 26.69 5.19 35.44
CA VAL A 188 26.49 6.20 36.51
C VAL A 188 27.40 7.42 36.29
N GLU A 189 28.59 7.22 35.71
CA GLU A 189 29.56 8.29 35.46
C GLU A 189 29.19 9.15 34.24
N LYS A 190 28.49 8.55 33.27
CA LYS A 190 28.08 9.20 32.02
C LYS A 190 26.65 8.81 31.63
N PRO A 191 25.63 9.45 32.23
CA PRO A 191 24.22 9.11 31.96
C PRO A 191 23.85 9.31 30.48
N ASN A 192 24.48 10.25 29.77
CA ASN A 192 24.22 10.48 28.36
C ASN A 192 24.69 9.35 27.42
N GLU A 193 25.52 8.42 27.91
CA GLU A 193 25.98 7.25 27.16
C GLU A 193 25.10 6.00 27.44
N SER A 194 24.10 6.07 28.33
CA SER A 194 23.24 4.94 28.67
C SER A 194 22.33 4.51 27.51
N ILE A 195 21.96 3.23 27.52
CA ILE A 195 20.92 2.68 26.64
C ILE A 195 19.85 2.06 27.52
N GLU A 196 18.65 2.60 27.43
CA GLU A 196 17.46 2.15 28.14
C GLU A 196 16.49 1.53 27.14
N ILE A 197 16.00 0.34 27.44
CA ILE A 197 15.09 -0.42 26.58
C ILE A 197 13.90 -0.83 27.45
N GLU A 198 12.75 -0.24 27.18
CA GLU A 198 11.47 -0.63 27.74
C GLU A 198 10.74 -1.46 26.69
N LEU A 199 10.47 -2.74 27.01
CA LEU A 199 9.86 -3.69 26.10
C LEU A 199 8.58 -4.25 26.70
N SER A 200 7.44 -3.92 26.08
CA SER A 200 6.14 -4.52 26.37
C SER A 200 5.96 -5.82 25.57
N GLU A 201 6.24 -5.80 24.27
CA GLU A 201 6.21 -6.96 23.39
C GLU A 201 7.33 -6.91 22.33
N PRO A 202 7.86 -8.07 21.87
CA PRO A 202 8.85 -8.08 20.81
C PRO A 202 8.31 -7.49 19.50
N VAL A 203 9.11 -6.64 18.85
CA VAL A 203 8.72 -5.95 17.62
C VAL A 203 9.88 -5.96 16.63
N SER A 204 9.59 -6.30 15.38
CA SER A 204 10.57 -6.31 14.29
C SER A 204 9.98 -5.62 13.07
N LEU A 205 10.49 -4.44 12.75
CA LEU A 205 9.98 -3.60 11.66
C LEU A 205 11.10 -3.11 10.76
N THR A 206 10.82 -3.04 9.46
CA THR A 206 11.78 -2.55 8.46
C THR A 206 11.48 -1.10 8.12
N PHE A 207 12.50 -0.26 7.96
CA PHE A 207 12.39 1.16 7.64
C PHE A 207 13.36 1.57 6.54
N SER A 208 13.10 2.72 5.93
CA SER A 208 14.00 3.33 4.94
C SER A 208 15.16 4.05 5.63
N LEU A 209 16.40 3.61 5.35
CA LEU A 209 17.60 4.22 5.93
C LEU A 209 17.78 5.67 5.48
N LYS A 210 17.33 6.03 4.29
CA LYS A 210 17.36 7.41 3.78
C LYS A 210 16.65 8.40 4.71
N TYR A 211 15.48 8.03 5.24
CA TYR A 211 14.75 8.89 6.18
C TYR A 211 15.41 8.93 7.55
N LEU A 212 15.86 7.78 8.06
CA LEU A 212 16.52 7.72 9.36
C LEU A 212 17.81 8.55 9.39
N VAL A 213 18.61 8.50 8.32
CA VAL A 213 19.81 9.35 8.19
C VAL A 213 19.46 10.85 8.14
N ASN A 214 18.33 11.21 7.52
CA ASN A 214 17.84 12.59 7.58
C ASN A 214 17.42 12.99 8.99
N PHE A 215 16.71 12.14 9.74
CA PHE A 215 16.30 12.43 11.12
C PHE A 215 17.52 12.60 12.04
N CYS A 216 18.61 11.85 11.80
CA CYS A 216 19.87 11.96 12.52
C CYS A 216 20.55 13.35 12.40
N LYS A 217 20.11 14.24 11.51
CA LYS A 217 20.57 15.64 11.47
C LYS A 217 20.15 16.40 12.74
N ALA A 218 19.08 15.98 13.40
CA ALA A 218 18.64 16.51 14.69
C ALA A 218 19.57 16.12 15.87
N ALA A 219 20.56 15.25 15.68
CA ALA A 219 21.52 14.88 16.74
C ALA A 219 22.33 16.06 17.30
N ALA A 220 22.35 17.22 16.62
CA ALA A 220 22.96 18.46 17.14
C ALA A 220 22.10 19.18 18.20
N LEU A 221 20.84 18.79 18.33
CA LEU A 221 19.84 19.38 19.23
C LEU A 221 19.75 18.67 20.58
N SER A 222 20.01 17.36 20.61
CA SER A 222 19.91 16.54 21.82
C SER A 222 21.01 15.49 21.86
N THR A 223 21.53 15.20 23.06
CA THR A 223 22.56 14.17 23.28
C THR A 223 21.99 12.75 23.18
N GLN A 224 20.70 12.58 23.47
CA GLN A 224 19.98 11.31 23.37
C GLN A 224 18.87 11.39 22.33
N VAL A 225 18.50 10.21 21.81
CA VAL A 225 17.36 10.01 20.92
C VAL A 225 16.48 8.92 21.51
N LYS A 226 15.17 9.14 21.47
CA LYS A 226 14.17 8.17 21.90
C LYS A 226 13.48 7.61 20.66
N ILE A 227 13.51 6.29 20.51
CA ILE A 227 12.92 5.56 19.40
C ILE A 227 11.79 4.69 19.94
N CYS A 228 10.57 4.86 19.43
CA CYS A 228 9.43 4.06 19.84
C CYS A 228 8.87 3.27 18.66
N LEU A 229 8.73 1.95 18.85
CA LEU A 229 8.28 1.00 17.84
C LEU A 229 7.00 0.31 18.28
N SER A 230 6.11 0.05 17.33
CA SER A 230 4.96 -0.83 17.49
C SER A 230 4.48 -1.27 16.12
N ASN A 231 3.94 -2.49 16.02
CA ASN A 231 3.50 -3.07 14.75
C ASN A 231 2.34 -2.30 14.09
N GLU A 232 1.62 -1.48 14.87
CA GLU A 232 0.38 -0.84 14.44
C GLU A 232 0.51 0.66 14.17
N VAL A 233 1.62 1.29 14.56
CA VAL A 233 1.83 2.74 14.45
C VAL A 233 3.20 3.06 13.82
N PRO A 234 3.35 4.25 13.20
CA PRO A 234 4.64 4.69 12.68
C PRO A 234 5.73 4.68 13.77
N LEU A 235 6.96 4.46 13.33
CA LEU A 235 8.15 4.66 14.17
C LEU A 235 8.19 6.11 14.63
N LEU A 236 8.30 6.33 15.94
CA LEU A 236 8.58 7.65 16.50
C LEU A 236 10.08 7.76 16.79
N VAL A 237 10.71 8.82 16.28
CA VAL A 237 12.06 9.24 16.63
C VAL A 237 11.97 10.63 17.25
N GLU A 238 12.21 10.73 18.55
CA GLU A 238 12.09 11.96 19.34
C GLU A 238 13.46 12.45 19.81
N TYR A 239 13.70 13.75 19.60
CA TYR A 239 14.79 14.52 20.17
C TYR A 239 14.23 15.54 21.14
N THR A 240 14.52 15.38 22.43
CA THR A 240 14.10 16.32 23.47
C THR A 240 14.97 17.56 23.44
N LEU A 241 14.35 18.73 23.43
CA LEU A 241 14.99 20.05 23.48
C LEU A 241 14.95 20.59 24.91
N ALA A 242 15.47 21.81 25.14
CA ALA A 242 15.40 22.44 26.45
C ALA A 242 13.94 22.60 26.95
N GLY A 243 13.72 22.32 28.24
CA GLY A 243 12.40 22.33 28.87
C GLY A 243 11.52 21.18 28.40
N SER A 244 10.27 21.47 28.07
CA SER A 244 9.28 20.52 27.53
C SER A 244 9.14 20.59 26.00
N SER A 245 10.11 21.21 25.31
CA SER A 245 10.15 21.33 23.86
C SER A 245 10.67 20.05 23.20
N TYR A 246 10.23 19.76 21.98
CA TYR A 246 10.62 18.52 21.28
C TYR A 246 10.68 18.70 19.76
N LEU A 247 11.44 17.81 19.13
CA LEU A 247 11.40 17.54 17.70
C LEU A 247 11.15 16.04 17.49
N ARG A 248 9.99 15.71 16.93
CA ARG A 248 9.52 14.36 16.69
C ARG A 248 9.44 14.09 15.20
N PHE A 249 9.94 12.94 14.79
CA PHE A 249 9.78 12.42 13.45
C PHE A 249 8.97 11.12 13.51
N TYR A 250 7.99 10.99 12.64
CA TYR A 250 7.23 9.77 12.46
C TYR A 250 7.59 9.17 11.11
N LEU A 251 7.87 7.88 11.07
CA LEU A 251 8.21 7.18 9.84
C LEU A 251 7.38 5.90 9.71
N ALA A 252 6.64 5.81 8.60
CA ALA A 252 5.94 4.58 8.30
C ALA A 252 6.93 3.42 8.08
N PRO A 253 6.69 2.24 8.67
CA PRO A 253 7.48 1.06 8.37
C PRO A 253 7.31 0.66 6.91
N LYS A 254 8.39 0.16 6.30
CA LYS A 254 8.34 -0.70 5.11
C LYS A 254 7.74 -2.05 5.53
N THR A 255 6.46 -2.07 5.89
CA THR A 255 5.80 -3.34 6.21
C THR A 255 5.71 -4.18 4.95
N LEU A 256 6.21 -5.40 5.01
CA LEU A 256 6.02 -6.43 3.99
C LEU A 256 4.67 -7.14 4.18
N ALA A 257 3.68 -6.55 4.85
CA ALA A 257 2.49 -7.25 5.36
C ALA A 257 1.19 -6.52 4.99
N ARG A 258 0.51 -6.97 3.92
CA ARG A 258 -0.96 -6.96 3.73
C ARG A 258 -1.35 -7.87 2.54
N TYR A 259 -2.51 -8.53 2.63
CA TYR A 259 -2.99 -9.59 1.70
C TYR A 259 -3.52 -8.99 0.39
N VAL A 260 -2.66 -8.83 -0.62
CA VAL A 260 -3.03 -8.53 -2.02
C VAL A 260 -2.02 -9.20 -2.97
N GLY A 261 -2.34 -9.25 -4.26
CA GLY A 261 -1.47 -9.79 -5.29
C GLY A 261 -1.09 -11.25 -5.01
N ASN A 262 0.20 -11.57 -5.22
CA ASN A 262 0.70 -12.93 -5.05
C ASN A 262 0.47 -13.52 -3.65
N LYS A 263 0.29 -12.73 -2.59
CA LYS A 263 -0.04 -13.29 -1.26
C LYS A 263 -1.41 -13.95 -1.22
N ILE A 264 -2.41 -13.37 -1.89
CA ILE A 264 -3.75 -13.97 -2.00
C ILE A 264 -3.74 -15.05 -3.06
N ALA A 265 -3.15 -14.77 -4.23
CA ALA A 265 -3.18 -15.69 -5.35
C ALA A 265 -2.47 -17.00 -5.01
N VAL A 266 -1.23 -16.92 -4.51
CA VAL A 266 -0.44 -18.11 -4.12
C VAL A 266 -1.15 -18.89 -3.02
N PHE A 267 -1.64 -18.22 -1.98
CA PHE A 267 -2.35 -18.91 -0.90
C PHE A 267 -3.62 -19.62 -1.41
N SER A 268 -4.40 -18.95 -2.26
CA SER A 268 -5.64 -19.52 -2.81
C SER A 268 -5.33 -20.74 -3.70
N LEU A 269 -4.34 -20.63 -4.59
CA LEU A 269 -3.90 -21.73 -5.46
C LEU A 269 -3.35 -22.92 -4.64
N GLN A 270 -2.43 -22.67 -3.72
CA GLN A 270 -1.85 -23.72 -2.86
C GLN A 270 -2.90 -24.36 -1.95
N SER A 271 -3.87 -23.58 -1.46
CA SER A 271 -4.96 -24.11 -0.63
C SER A 271 -5.80 -25.16 -1.35
N LEU A 272 -5.87 -25.09 -2.69
CA LEU A 272 -6.59 -26.00 -3.56
C LEU A 272 -5.69 -27.10 -4.17
N GLY A 273 -4.42 -27.19 -3.73
CA GLY A 273 -3.52 -28.28 -4.10
C GLY A 273 -2.62 -27.99 -5.30
N CYS A 274 -2.49 -26.75 -5.74
CA CYS A 274 -1.52 -26.38 -6.78
C CYS A 274 -0.12 -26.14 -6.18
N ASP A 275 0.91 -26.65 -6.85
CA ASP A 275 2.26 -26.14 -6.69
C ASP A 275 2.39 -24.82 -7.47
N VAL A 276 2.95 -23.80 -6.82
CA VAL A 276 2.93 -22.42 -7.35
C VAL A 276 4.33 -21.84 -7.35
N ALA A 277 4.80 -21.46 -8.54
CA ALA A 277 5.95 -20.57 -8.70
C ALA A 277 5.43 -19.12 -8.84
N ALA A 278 5.79 -18.26 -7.89
CA ALA A 278 5.37 -16.86 -7.90
C ALA A 278 6.48 -15.98 -8.49
N LEU A 279 6.14 -15.22 -9.53
CA LEU A 279 6.99 -14.16 -10.06
C LEU A 279 6.34 -12.82 -9.70
N ASN A 280 7.02 -12.04 -8.85
CA ASN A 280 6.56 -10.71 -8.46
C ASN A 280 6.95 -9.70 -9.56
N THR A 281 5.98 -8.93 -10.07
CA THR A 281 6.21 -7.82 -11.02
C THR A 281 6.43 -6.50 -10.29
N VAL A 282 6.02 -6.44 -9.02
CA VAL A 282 6.21 -5.32 -8.11
C VAL A 282 6.51 -5.85 -6.71
N GLN A 283 7.28 -5.09 -5.95
CA GLN A 283 7.55 -5.34 -4.55
C GLN A 283 7.22 -4.07 -3.76
N PHE A 284 5.94 -3.89 -3.44
CA PHE A 284 5.45 -2.74 -2.69
C PHE A 284 5.21 -3.07 -1.22
N SER A 285 5.28 -2.05 -0.36
CA SER A 285 4.96 -2.12 1.06
C SER A 285 3.47 -2.38 1.32
N ASN A 286 2.59 -1.86 0.46
CA ASN A 286 1.15 -2.07 0.54
C ASN A 286 0.49 -1.86 -0.83
N HIS A 287 -0.79 -2.24 -0.94
CA HIS A 287 -1.53 -2.04 -2.19
C HIS A 287 -1.78 -0.55 -2.46
N THR A 288 -1.88 -0.21 -3.74
CA THR A 288 -1.97 1.18 -4.23
C THR A 288 -3.21 1.93 -3.73
N GLY A 289 -4.30 1.21 -3.46
CA GLY A 289 -5.55 1.77 -2.88
C GLY A 289 -5.42 2.46 -1.52
N TYR A 290 -4.30 2.30 -0.79
CA TYR A 290 -3.98 3.09 0.42
C TYR A 290 -3.50 4.52 0.11
N ARG A 291 -3.40 4.90 -1.17
CA ARG A 291 -2.94 6.22 -1.67
C ARG A 291 -1.47 6.56 -1.37
N GLN A 292 -0.82 5.86 -0.45
CA GLN A 292 0.61 5.95 -0.13
C GLN A 292 1.21 4.55 -0.09
N TRP A 293 2.27 4.30 -0.84
CA TRP A 293 3.02 3.04 -0.84
C TRP A 293 4.45 3.30 -1.34
N THR A 294 5.40 2.50 -0.87
CA THR A 294 6.80 2.53 -1.32
C THR A 294 7.23 1.14 -1.80
N GLY A 295 8.23 1.05 -2.66
CA GLY A 295 8.74 -0.23 -3.15
C GLY A 295 9.37 -0.13 -4.53
N SER A 296 9.75 -1.27 -5.10
CA SER A 296 10.36 -1.36 -6.41
C SER A 296 9.42 -2.01 -7.43
N ARG A 297 9.55 -1.60 -8.69
CA ARG A 297 8.97 -2.31 -9.83
C ARG A 297 10.05 -3.21 -10.39
N VAL A 298 9.70 -4.44 -10.75
CA VAL A 298 10.64 -5.38 -11.37
C VAL A 298 10.77 -5.02 -12.84
N SER A 299 12.01 -4.91 -13.31
CA SER A 299 12.31 -4.54 -14.70
C SER A 299 12.00 -5.71 -15.65
N ALA A 300 11.76 -5.39 -16.93
CA ALA A 300 11.55 -6.40 -17.97
C ALA A 300 12.72 -7.40 -18.07
N GLN A 301 13.95 -6.91 -17.87
CA GLN A 301 15.16 -7.74 -17.91
C GLN A 301 15.18 -8.72 -16.73
N GLU A 302 14.89 -8.27 -15.51
CA GLU A 302 14.83 -9.16 -14.33
C GLU A 302 13.74 -10.23 -14.48
N ILE A 303 12.56 -9.88 -15.00
CA ILE A 303 11.49 -10.85 -15.30
C ILE A 303 12.00 -11.92 -16.28
N THR A 304 12.67 -11.47 -17.34
CA THR A 304 13.24 -12.36 -18.37
C THR A 304 14.33 -13.26 -17.80
N ASP A 305 15.25 -12.70 -17.02
CA ASP A 305 16.38 -13.42 -16.42
C ASP A 305 15.91 -14.50 -15.44
N LEU A 306 14.91 -14.18 -14.60
CA LEU A 306 14.29 -15.16 -13.70
C LEU A 306 13.67 -16.33 -14.47
N TYR A 307 12.92 -16.04 -15.54
CA TYR A 307 12.33 -17.08 -16.37
C TYR A 307 13.38 -17.91 -17.11
N GLN A 308 14.45 -17.29 -17.63
CA GLN A 308 15.56 -18.04 -18.21
C GLN A 308 16.25 -18.93 -17.18
N GLY A 309 16.42 -18.47 -15.94
CA GLY A 309 16.95 -19.27 -14.84
C GLY A 309 16.08 -20.51 -14.54
N LEU A 310 14.75 -20.36 -14.54
CA LEU A 310 13.82 -21.49 -14.41
C LEU A 310 14.00 -22.48 -15.55
N LYS A 311 14.06 -22.00 -16.80
CA LYS A 311 14.27 -22.85 -17.98
C LYS A 311 15.58 -23.63 -17.95
N GLN A 312 16.68 -22.96 -17.60
CA GLN A 312 18.00 -23.60 -17.48
C GLN A 312 18.02 -24.70 -16.41
N SER A 313 17.12 -24.60 -15.44
CA SER A 313 16.93 -25.57 -14.36
C SER A 313 15.85 -26.63 -14.67
N TYR A 314 15.24 -26.61 -15.86
CA TYR A 314 14.11 -27.46 -16.25
C TYR A 314 12.88 -27.31 -15.33
N LEU A 315 12.64 -26.09 -14.83
CA LEU A 315 11.53 -25.73 -13.95
C LEU A 315 10.44 -24.92 -14.67
N ASP A 316 10.35 -25.03 -15.99
CA ASP A 316 9.41 -24.31 -16.87
C ASP A 316 8.27 -25.21 -17.40
N ASP A 317 7.95 -26.30 -16.67
CA ASP A 317 6.85 -27.22 -17.00
C ASP A 317 5.58 -26.82 -16.23
N PHE A 318 4.95 -25.73 -16.69
CA PHE A 318 3.73 -25.19 -16.07
C PHE A 318 2.49 -25.62 -16.85
N ASP A 319 1.48 -26.15 -16.13
CA ASP A 319 0.15 -26.45 -16.70
C ASP A 319 -0.73 -25.20 -16.87
N MET A 320 -0.51 -24.18 -16.05
CA MET A 320 -1.37 -23.00 -15.99
C MET A 320 -0.55 -21.77 -15.64
N MET A 321 -0.97 -20.61 -16.13
CA MET A 321 -0.41 -19.32 -15.76
C MET A 321 -1.53 -18.36 -15.36
N LEU A 322 -1.30 -17.61 -14.28
CA LEU A 322 -2.10 -16.45 -13.91
C LEU A 322 -1.24 -15.20 -14.03
N SER A 323 -1.67 -14.24 -14.85
CA SER A 323 -1.09 -12.91 -14.88
C SER A 323 -2.07 -11.90 -14.30
N GLY A 324 -1.57 -11.02 -13.44
CA GLY A 324 -2.34 -9.92 -12.84
C GLY A 324 -1.66 -8.58 -13.08
N TYR A 325 -1.71 -7.69 -12.08
CA TYR A 325 -1.18 -6.32 -12.17
C TYR A 325 0.28 -6.21 -12.64
N VAL A 326 0.49 -5.50 -13.75
CA VAL A 326 1.81 -5.10 -14.28
C VAL A 326 1.81 -3.61 -14.65
N PRO A 327 2.53 -2.74 -13.92
CA PRO A 327 2.36 -1.28 -14.05
C PRO A 327 3.06 -0.62 -15.24
N GLY A 328 3.87 -1.36 -16.01
CA GLY A 328 4.70 -0.79 -17.08
C GLY A 328 4.75 -1.66 -18.32
N ALA A 329 4.71 -1.02 -19.49
CA ALA A 329 4.63 -1.68 -20.79
C ALA A 329 5.78 -2.68 -21.04
N PRO A 330 7.07 -2.35 -20.81
CA PRO A 330 8.16 -3.31 -21.05
C PRO A 330 8.07 -4.57 -20.18
N ALA A 331 7.65 -4.42 -18.91
CA ALA A 331 7.48 -5.55 -18.00
C ALA A 331 6.31 -6.44 -18.45
N LEU A 332 5.21 -5.83 -18.90
CA LEU A 332 4.06 -6.55 -19.42
C LEU A 332 4.39 -7.31 -20.71
N GLU A 333 5.18 -6.72 -21.62
CA GLU A 333 5.68 -7.40 -22.81
C GLU A 333 6.51 -8.64 -22.45
N ALA A 334 7.39 -8.55 -21.45
CA ALA A 334 8.17 -9.70 -20.97
C ALA A 334 7.26 -10.81 -20.39
N VAL A 335 6.25 -10.46 -19.59
CA VAL A 335 5.25 -11.42 -19.08
C VAL A 335 4.48 -12.07 -20.23
N GLY A 336 4.09 -11.29 -21.24
CA GLY A 336 3.43 -11.80 -22.44
C GLY A 336 4.29 -12.77 -23.24
N GLN A 337 5.60 -12.50 -23.36
CA GLN A 337 6.55 -13.40 -24.03
C GLN A 337 6.66 -14.76 -23.32
N ILE A 338 6.65 -14.76 -21.98
CA ILE A 338 6.61 -16.00 -21.17
C ILE A 338 5.36 -16.80 -21.51
N ALA A 339 4.18 -16.18 -21.45
CA ALA A 339 2.91 -16.85 -21.73
C ALA A 339 2.86 -17.43 -23.16
N GLN A 340 3.32 -16.67 -24.15
CA GLN A 340 3.40 -17.13 -25.55
C GLN A 340 4.35 -18.30 -25.73
N GLU A 341 5.49 -18.31 -25.02
CA GLU A 341 6.45 -19.42 -25.07
C GLU A 341 5.88 -20.69 -24.44
N LEU A 342 5.25 -20.58 -23.26
CA LEU A 342 4.59 -21.71 -22.60
C LEU A 342 3.46 -22.28 -23.48
N LYS A 343 2.64 -21.41 -24.07
CA LYS A 343 1.59 -21.82 -25.02
C LYS A 343 2.18 -22.51 -26.26
N ARG A 344 3.31 -22.03 -26.78
CA ARG A 344 4.03 -22.66 -27.91
C ARG A 344 4.56 -24.06 -27.53
N LYS A 345 5.13 -24.21 -26.33
CA LYS A 345 5.61 -25.50 -25.80
C LYS A 345 4.47 -26.52 -25.68
N ALA A 346 3.28 -26.06 -25.31
CA ALA A 346 2.08 -26.89 -25.18
C ALA A 346 1.39 -27.26 -26.52
N GLN A 347 1.82 -26.73 -27.67
CA GLN A 347 1.17 -26.99 -28.98
C GLN A 347 1.11 -28.47 -29.36
N SER A 348 2.08 -29.27 -28.91
CA SER A 348 2.12 -30.72 -29.17
C SER A 348 1.09 -31.51 -28.35
N LYS A 349 0.53 -30.90 -27.29
CA LYS A 349 -0.48 -31.49 -26.41
C LYS A 349 -1.55 -30.43 -26.08
N PRO A 350 -2.52 -30.18 -26.99
CA PRO A 350 -3.56 -29.19 -26.76
C PRO A 350 -4.27 -29.37 -25.42
N GLY A 351 -4.60 -28.25 -24.76
CA GLY A 351 -5.23 -28.24 -23.44
C GLY A 351 -4.29 -28.50 -22.24
N SER A 352 -2.99 -28.78 -22.49
CA SER A 352 -2.00 -28.96 -21.41
C SER A 352 -1.52 -27.67 -20.75
N PHE A 353 -1.67 -26.53 -21.41
CA PHE A 353 -1.39 -25.21 -20.85
C PHE A 353 -2.62 -24.31 -20.94
N PHE A 354 -2.91 -23.56 -19.86
CA PHE A 354 -4.03 -22.62 -19.81
C PHE A 354 -3.63 -21.29 -19.15
N TRP A 355 -3.81 -20.18 -19.86
CA TRP A 355 -3.48 -18.83 -19.38
C TRP A 355 -4.74 -18.05 -18.99
N VAL A 356 -4.81 -17.70 -17.69
CA VAL A 356 -5.75 -16.72 -17.13
C VAL A 356 -5.09 -15.35 -17.06
N LEU A 357 -5.67 -14.36 -17.73
CA LEU A 357 -5.21 -12.98 -17.77
C LEU A 357 -6.21 -12.07 -17.05
N ASP A 358 -5.80 -11.56 -15.90
CA ASP A 358 -6.45 -10.45 -15.20
C ASP A 358 -5.70 -9.15 -15.53
N PRO A 359 -6.28 -8.23 -16.33
CA PRO A 359 -5.54 -7.09 -16.86
C PRO A 359 -5.22 -6.02 -15.81
N VAL A 360 -6.05 -5.87 -14.76
CA VAL A 360 -5.87 -4.91 -13.64
C VAL A 360 -5.36 -3.53 -14.11
N MET A 361 -5.97 -2.98 -15.17
CA MET A 361 -5.57 -1.70 -15.77
C MET A 361 -6.14 -0.50 -15.00
N GLY A 362 -7.29 -0.65 -14.35
CA GLY A 362 -7.99 0.48 -13.73
C GLY A 362 -9.40 0.13 -13.28
N ASP A 363 -10.07 1.06 -12.62
CA ASP A 363 -11.45 0.92 -12.18
C ASP A 363 -12.13 2.30 -12.06
N ASN A 364 -13.46 2.35 -12.05
CA ASN A 364 -14.25 3.58 -11.87
C ASN A 364 -13.80 4.74 -12.78
N GLY A 365 -13.49 4.44 -14.04
CA GLY A 365 -13.09 5.45 -15.02
C GLY A 365 -11.61 5.88 -14.97
N ASN A 366 -10.80 5.32 -14.06
CA ASN A 366 -9.42 5.75 -13.85
C ASN A 366 -8.42 4.59 -14.05
N LEU A 367 -7.31 4.87 -14.73
CA LEU A 367 -6.21 3.91 -14.90
C LEU A 367 -5.31 3.85 -13.66
N TYR A 368 -4.93 2.64 -13.28
CA TYR A 368 -3.89 2.36 -12.27
C TYR A 368 -2.49 2.26 -12.88
N VAL A 369 -2.43 1.96 -14.19
CA VAL A 369 -1.20 1.74 -14.96
C VAL A 369 -0.90 2.93 -15.86
N ALA A 370 0.32 2.97 -16.40
CA ALA A 370 0.67 3.98 -17.39
C ALA A 370 -0.18 3.81 -18.68
N PRO A 371 -0.57 4.89 -19.38
CA PRO A 371 -1.46 4.81 -20.54
C PRO A 371 -0.95 3.93 -21.69
N ASP A 372 0.37 3.77 -21.81
CA ASP A 372 1.05 2.93 -22.80
C ASP A 372 0.92 1.42 -22.52
N VAL A 373 0.43 1.02 -21.34
CA VAL A 373 0.15 -0.37 -20.98
C VAL A 373 -1.10 -0.90 -21.69
N VAL A 374 -2.10 -0.03 -21.94
CA VAL A 374 -3.39 -0.44 -22.55
C VAL A 374 -3.20 -1.03 -23.97
N PRO A 375 -2.43 -0.41 -24.88
CA PRO A 375 -2.11 -1.01 -26.18
C PRO A 375 -1.41 -2.37 -26.09
N VAL A 376 -0.55 -2.58 -25.09
CA VAL A 376 0.15 -3.86 -24.87
C VAL A 376 -0.85 -4.93 -24.42
N TYR A 377 -1.77 -4.63 -23.51
CA TYR A 377 -2.83 -5.58 -23.18
C TYR A 377 -3.69 -5.92 -24.40
N LYS A 378 -4.08 -4.92 -25.21
CA LYS A 378 -4.85 -5.16 -26.45
C LYS A 378 -4.11 -6.11 -27.42
N SER A 379 -2.77 -6.13 -27.45
CA SER A 379 -2.01 -7.08 -28.27
C SER A 379 -1.88 -8.46 -27.61
N LEU A 380 -1.83 -8.54 -26.28
CA LEU A 380 -1.63 -9.78 -25.54
C LEU A 380 -2.91 -10.60 -25.32
N VAL A 381 -4.08 -9.96 -25.15
CA VAL A 381 -5.35 -10.66 -24.85
C VAL A 381 -5.74 -11.70 -25.90
N HIS A 382 -5.28 -11.57 -27.14
CA HIS A 382 -5.45 -12.57 -28.20
C HIS A 382 -4.87 -13.95 -27.88
N HIS A 383 -3.91 -14.01 -26.96
CA HIS A 383 -3.18 -15.23 -26.63
C HIS A 383 -3.71 -15.90 -25.35
N ALA A 384 -4.49 -15.19 -24.54
CA ALA A 384 -5.06 -15.71 -23.30
C ALA A 384 -6.23 -16.66 -23.57
N ASP A 385 -6.40 -17.66 -22.70
CA ASP A 385 -7.50 -18.62 -22.79
C ASP A 385 -8.72 -18.15 -22.00
N LEU A 386 -8.49 -17.42 -20.90
CA LEU A 386 -9.51 -16.75 -20.10
C LEU A 386 -9.07 -15.33 -19.73
N VAL A 387 -9.92 -14.33 -19.98
CA VAL A 387 -9.68 -12.94 -19.57
C VAL A 387 -10.71 -12.51 -18.53
N LEU A 388 -10.25 -11.83 -17.47
CA LEU A 388 -11.06 -11.47 -16.30
C LEU A 388 -11.21 -9.95 -16.09
N PRO A 389 -11.64 -9.17 -17.10
CA PRO A 389 -11.70 -7.72 -16.94
C PRO A 389 -12.78 -7.34 -15.92
N ASN A 390 -12.64 -6.20 -15.25
CA ASN A 390 -13.80 -5.52 -14.66
C ASN A 390 -14.61 -4.76 -15.74
N GLN A 391 -15.72 -4.11 -15.37
CA GLN A 391 -16.53 -3.35 -16.32
C GLN A 391 -15.71 -2.29 -17.09
N PHE A 392 -14.92 -1.46 -16.40
CA PHE A 392 -14.15 -0.39 -17.02
C PHE A 392 -13.10 -0.93 -18.00
N GLU A 393 -12.43 -2.02 -17.63
CA GLU A 393 -11.46 -2.70 -18.48
C GLU A 393 -12.11 -3.34 -19.71
N ALA A 394 -13.31 -3.90 -19.56
CA ALA A 394 -14.08 -4.43 -20.67
C ALA A 394 -14.47 -3.33 -21.67
N GLU A 395 -14.82 -2.12 -21.20
CA GLU A 395 -15.05 -0.96 -22.05
C GLU A 395 -13.77 -0.56 -22.80
N LEU A 396 -12.61 -0.52 -22.11
CA LEU A 396 -11.32 -0.21 -22.72
C LEU A 396 -10.92 -1.24 -23.80
N LEU A 397 -11.14 -2.52 -23.55
CA LEU A 397 -10.80 -3.60 -24.50
C LEU A 397 -11.77 -3.63 -25.69
N SER A 398 -13.07 -3.50 -25.46
CA SER A 398 -14.09 -3.58 -26.50
C SER A 398 -14.30 -2.27 -27.28
N ASP A 399 -13.93 -1.13 -26.70
CA ASP A 399 -14.34 0.21 -27.12
C ASP A 399 -15.88 0.37 -27.16
N VAL A 400 -16.60 -0.39 -26.33
CA VAL A 400 -18.06 -0.36 -26.19
C VAL A 400 -18.41 0.18 -24.79
N PRO A 401 -19.12 1.31 -24.68
CA PRO A 401 -19.66 1.77 -23.39
C PRO A 401 -20.69 0.78 -22.85
N ILE A 402 -20.57 0.43 -21.56
CA ILE A 402 -21.42 -0.50 -20.83
C ILE A 402 -22.34 0.31 -19.90
N THR A 403 -23.63 0.29 -20.20
CA THR A 403 -24.66 1.04 -19.45
C THR A 403 -25.87 0.19 -19.09
N ASP A 404 -25.98 -1.02 -19.65
CA ASP A 404 -27.09 -1.95 -19.51
C ASP A 404 -26.66 -3.39 -19.89
N MET A 405 -27.52 -4.38 -19.68
CA MET A 405 -27.21 -5.78 -20.04
C MET A 405 -26.98 -6.00 -21.56
N PRO A 406 -27.75 -5.39 -22.48
CA PRO A 406 -27.47 -5.48 -23.92
C PRO A 406 -26.09 -4.96 -24.32
N SER A 407 -25.63 -3.85 -23.72
CA SER A 407 -24.29 -3.32 -24.00
C SER A 407 -23.18 -4.22 -23.47
N ILE A 408 -23.38 -4.93 -22.36
CA ILE A 408 -22.48 -6.01 -21.91
C ILE A 408 -22.42 -7.14 -22.95
N ALA A 409 -23.57 -7.64 -23.41
CA ALA A 409 -23.61 -8.71 -24.40
C ALA A 409 -22.86 -8.30 -25.70
N ARG A 410 -23.02 -7.04 -26.13
CA ARG A 410 -22.29 -6.47 -27.26
C ARG A 410 -20.79 -6.36 -26.99
N ALA A 411 -20.37 -5.91 -25.81
CA ALA A 411 -18.96 -5.82 -25.44
C ALA A 411 -18.29 -7.21 -25.46
N LEU A 412 -18.95 -8.22 -24.90
CA LEU A 412 -18.51 -9.63 -24.95
C LEU A 412 -18.36 -10.12 -26.39
N GLN A 413 -19.38 -9.91 -27.24
CA GLN A 413 -19.34 -10.30 -28.65
C GLN A 413 -18.16 -9.64 -29.38
N VAL A 414 -17.97 -8.33 -29.20
CA VAL A 414 -16.86 -7.58 -29.81
C VAL A 414 -15.51 -8.13 -29.34
N MET A 415 -15.35 -8.46 -28.05
CA MET A 415 -14.11 -9.02 -27.55
C MET A 415 -13.82 -10.41 -28.12
N HIS A 416 -14.83 -11.29 -28.22
CA HIS A 416 -14.68 -12.60 -28.86
C HIS A 416 -14.32 -12.47 -30.34
N GLU A 417 -15.00 -11.61 -31.10
CA GLU A 417 -14.74 -11.44 -32.53
C GLU A 417 -13.36 -10.83 -32.80
N ARG A 418 -13.09 -9.70 -32.14
CA ARG A 418 -11.86 -8.91 -32.35
C ARG A 418 -10.63 -9.67 -31.87
N TYR A 419 -10.70 -10.26 -30.68
CA TYR A 419 -9.52 -10.85 -30.04
C TYR A 419 -9.43 -12.37 -30.21
N GLY A 420 -10.55 -13.05 -30.44
CA GLY A 420 -10.58 -14.51 -30.44
C GLY A 420 -10.45 -15.12 -29.04
N ILE A 421 -10.78 -14.35 -27.99
CA ILE A 421 -10.67 -14.80 -26.59
C ILE A 421 -11.67 -15.94 -26.37
N PRO A 422 -11.25 -17.14 -25.95
CA PRO A 422 -12.15 -18.28 -25.74
C PRO A 422 -13.17 -18.05 -24.63
N HIS A 423 -12.68 -17.58 -23.47
CA HIS A 423 -13.48 -17.38 -22.27
C HIS A 423 -13.30 -15.96 -21.73
N ILE A 424 -14.39 -15.29 -21.39
CA ILE A 424 -14.37 -13.95 -20.76
C ILE A 424 -15.25 -13.99 -19.53
N VAL A 425 -14.81 -13.39 -18.43
CA VAL A 425 -15.65 -13.15 -17.26
C VAL A 425 -15.48 -11.70 -16.81
N ILE A 426 -16.51 -10.90 -17.04
CA ILE A 426 -16.56 -9.51 -16.59
C ILE A 426 -16.93 -9.50 -15.10
N THR A 427 -16.03 -8.96 -14.29
CA THR A 427 -16.18 -8.84 -12.83
C THR A 427 -16.84 -7.51 -12.45
N SER A 428 -17.47 -7.47 -11.27
CA SER A 428 -17.95 -6.24 -10.62
C SER A 428 -18.97 -5.40 -11.43
N VAL A 429 -19.94 -6.04 -12.09
CA VAL A 429 -21.01 -5.32 -12.80
C VAL A 429 -22.08 -4.87 -11.81
N SER A 430 -22.30 -3.56 -11.73
CA SER A 430 -23.37 -2.95 -10.92
C SER A 430 -24.32 -2.16 -11.83
N LEU A 431 -25.33 -2.83 -12.36
CA LEU A 431 -26.35 -2.24 -13.23
C LEU A 431 -27.73 -2.32 -12.57
N PRO A 432 -28.50 -1.21 -12.54
CA PRO A 432 -29.87 -1.22 -12.04
C PRO A 432 -30.73 -2.19 -12.86
N HIS A 433 -31.45 -3.09 -12.19
CA HIS A 433 -32.38 -4.00 -12.85
C HIS A 433 -33.63 -4.20 -11.97
N PRO A 434 -34.86 -4.17 -12.54
CA PRO A 434 -36.10 -4.26 -11.77
C PRO A 434 -36.20 -5.54 -10.91
N ASP A 435 -35.67 -6.64 -11.43
CA ASP A 435 -35.72 -7.97 -10.80
C ASP A 435 -34.51 -8.27 -9.88
N HIS A 436 -33.59 -7.32 -9.70
CA HIS A 436 -32.41 -7.51 -8.86
C HIS A 436 -32.63 -6.92 -7.45
N PRO A 437 -31.99 -7.49 -6.40
CA PRO A 437 -32.00 -6.88 -5.07
C PRO A 437 -31.46 -5.44 -5.11
N VAL A 438 -31.99 -4.59 -4.22
CA VAL A 438 -31.66 -3.14 -4.11
C VAL A 438 -30.14 -2.87 -4.02
N SER A 439 -29.37 -3.80 -3.43
CA SER A 439 -27.91 -3.78 -3.41
C SER A 439 -27.37 -5.14 -3.88
N SER A 440 -27.07 -5.26 -5.17
CA SER A 440 -26.58 -6.49 -5.79
C SER A 440 -25.47 -6.22 -6.80
N LEU A 441 -24.59 -7.19 -6.94
CA LEU A 441 -23.54 -7.22 -7.94
C LEU A 441 -23.77 -8.40 -8.88
N SER A 442 -23.23 -8.30 -10.07
CA SER A 442 -23.26 -9.36 -11.06
C SER A 442 -21.86 -9.67 -11.59
N VAL A 443 -21.63 -10.95 -11.88
CA VAL A 443 -20.55 -11.39 -12.75
C VAL A 443 -21.18 -11.91 -14.03
N VAL A 444 -20.61 -11.53 -15.17
CA VAL A 444 -21.11 -11.95 -16.49
C VAL A 444 -20.01 -12.71 -17.21
N GLY A 445 -20.25 -13.99 -17.49
CA GLY A 445 -19.31 -14.85 -18.20
C GLY A 445 -19.79 -15.15 -19.61
N SER A 446 -18.85 -15.44 -20.51
CA SER A 446 -19.15 -15.90 -21.87
C SER A 446 -18.04 -16.80 -22.39
N THR A 447 -18.46 -17.88 -23.06
CA THR A 447 -17.58 -18.73 -23.87
C THR A 447 -18.00 -18.61 -25.32
N MET A 448 -17.05 -18.37 -26.22
CA MET A 448 -17.37 -18.30 -27.65
C MET A 448 -17.71 -19.67 -28.24
N THR A 449 -18.42 -19.70 -29.36
CA THR A 449 -18.47 -20.86 -30.25
C THR A 449 -17.19 -20.95 -31.08
N ALA A 450 -16.79 -22.16 -31.43
CA ALA A 450 -15.59 -22.43 -32.24
C ALA A 450 -15.79 -22.01 -33.70
N THR A 451 -16.99 -22.16 -34.28
CA THR A 451 -17.20 -21.90 -35.71
C THR A 451 -17.27 -20.42 -36.09
N ASP A 452 -17.94 -19.60 -35.28
CA ASP A 452 -18.32 -18.23 -35.64
C ASP A 452 -18.06 -17.22 -34.51
N ARG A 453 -17.42 -17.65 -33.41
CA ARG A 453 -17.09 -16.79 -32.25
C ARG A 453 -18.29 -16.10 -31.63
N ARG A 454 -19.46 -16.71 -31.71
CA ARG A 454 -20.70 -16.23 -31.09
C ARG A 454 -20.61 -16.38 -29.57
N ALA A 455 -20.92 -15.32 -28.85
CA ALA A 455 -20.97 -15.30 -27.40
C ALA A 455 -22.07 -16.23 -26.86
N ARG A 456 -21.71 -17.09 -25.89
CA ARG A 456 -22.64 -17.85 -25.06
C ARG A 456 -22.56 -17.31 -23.65
N ALA A 457 -23.32 -16.23 -23.41
CA ALA A 457 -23.23 -15.46 -22.18
C ALA A 457 -24.19 -15.93 -21.09
N PHE A 458 -23.74 -15.85 -19.84
CA PHE A 458 -24.52 -16.07 -18.64
C PHE A 458 -24.21 -14.98 -17.61
N LYS A 459 -25.13 -14.75 -16.67
CA LYS A 459 -24.92 -13.88 -15.51
C LYS A 459 -25.16 -14.63 -14.21
N ILE A 460 -24.43 -14.25 -13.17
CA ILE A 460 -24.67 -14.69 -11.80
C ILE A 460 -24.88 -13.43 -10.97
N VAL A 461 -26.05 -13.31 -10.34
CA VAL A 461 -26.43 -12.19 -9.48
C VAL A 461 -26.30 -12.62 -8.02
N PHE A 462 -25.65 -11.78 -7.20
CA PHE A 462 -25.45 -12.03 -5.78
C PHE A 462 -25.59 -10.73 -4.99
N PRO A 463 -25.98 -10.79 -3.70
CA PRO A 463 -26.12 -9.59 -2.89
C PRO A 463 -24.77 -8.92 -2.69
N ALA A 464 -24.74 -7.59 -2.78
CA ALA A 464 -23.56 -6.83 -2.43
C ALA A 464 -23.41 -6.83 -0.90
N ILE A 465 -22.20 -7.05 -0.42
CA ILE A 465 -21.87 -6.88 1.00
C ILE A 465 -21.42 -5.43 1.16
N ASP A 466 -22.09 -4.68 2.03
CA ASP A 466 -21.77 -3.27 2.31
C ASP A 466 -20.48 -3.16 3.14
N CYS A 467 -19.37 -3.54 2.52
CA CYS A 467 -18.04 -3.43 3.07
C CYS A 467 -17.00 -3.36 1.96
N TYR A 468 -15.96 -2.55 2.20
CA TYR A 468 -14.79 -2.53 1.33
C TYR A 468 -13.92 -3.74 1.64
N PHE A 469 -13.39 -4.40 0.60
CA PHE A 469 -12.45 -5.51 0.74
C PHE A 469 -11.29 -5.33 -0.23
N SER A 470 -10.07 -5.54 0.23
CA SER A 470 -8.88 -5.50 -0.62
C SER A 470 -8.53 -6.90 -1.14
N GLY A 471 -8.12 -6.99 -2.41
CA GLY A 471 -7.62 -8.23 -3.00
C GLY A 471 -8.69 -9.25 -3.40
N THR A 472 -9.94 -8.82 -3.51
CA THR A 472 -11.06 -9.64 -4.02
C THR A 472 -10.85 -10.06 -5.48
N GLY A 473 -10.29 -9.18 -6.31
CA GLY A 473 -9.88 -9.51 -7.69
C GLY A 473 -8.82 -10.61 -7.74
N ASP A 474 -7.75 -10.47 -6.96
CA ASP A 474 -6.68 -11.49 -6.86
C ASP A 474 -7.24 -12.85 -6.44
N MET A 475 -8.17 -12.86 -5.48
CA MET A 475 -8.86 -14.07 -5.01
C MET A 475 -9.74 -14.66 -6.12
N PHE A 476 -10.53 -13.83 -6.80
CA PHE A 476 -11.40 -14.26 -7.91
C PHE A 476 -10.56 -14.91 -9.01
N ALA A 477 -9.50 -14.24 -9.45
CA ALA A 477 -8.64 -14.71 -10.52
C ALA A 477 -7.94 -16.03 -10.17
N ALA A 478 -7.36 -16.13 -8.96
CA ALA A 478 -6.73 -17.35 -8.50
C ALA A 478 -7.70 -18.53 -8.36
N LEU A 479 -8.91 -18.28 -7.85
CA LEU A 479 -9.94 -19.32 -7.78
C LEU A 479 -10.40 -19.74 -9.18
N MET A 480 -10.55 -18.80 -10.13
CA MET A 480 -10.94 -19.13 -11.51
C MET A 480 -9.97 -20.08 -12.19
N VAL A 481 -8.65 -19.94 -11.98
CA VAL A 481 -7.62 -20.87 -12.50
C VAL A 481 -7.96 -22.31 -12.12
N VAL A 482 -8.18 -22.57 -10.82
CA VAL A 482 -8.40 -23.94 -10.33
C VAL A 482 -9.82 -24.43 -10.62
N ARG A 483 -10.82 -23.57 -10.43
CA ARG A 483 -12.23 -23.94 -10.62
C ARG A 483 -12.57 -24.19 -12.08
N MET A 484 -11.91 -23.50 -13.02
CA MET A 484 -12.04 -23.79 -14.45
C MET A 484 -11.52 -25.19 -14.76
N ARG A 485 -10.28 -25.52 -14.36
CA ARG A 485 -9.70 -26.86 -14.55
C ARG A 485 -10.55 -27.96 -13.90
N GLU A 486 -11.05 -27.71 -12.70
CA GLU A 486 -11.95 -28.64 -11.98
C GLU A 486 -13.27 -28.88 -12.75
N ALA A 487 -13.90 -27.81 -13.24
CA ALA A 487 -15.15 -27.91 -13.99
C ALA A 487 -14.97 -28.70 -15.30
N VAL A 488 -13.85 -28.47 -16.00
CA VAL A 488 -13.46 -29.21 -17.22
C VAL A 488 -13.21 -30.68 -16.89
N PHE A 489 -12.45 -30.98 -15.83
CA PHE A 489 -12.21 -32.36 -15.38
C PHE A 489 -13.51 -33.12 -15.06
N ASN A 490 -14.41 -32.47 -14.32
CA ASN A 490 -15.69 -33.06 -13.93
C ASN A 490 -16.61 -33.28 -15.13
N ASN A 491 -16.60 -32.36 -16.11
CA ASN A 491 -17.33 -32.55 -17.36
C ASN A 491 -16.87 -33.81 -18.10
N ASP A 492 -15.56 -34.03 -18.22
CA ASP A 492 -15.01 -35.18 -18.93
C ASP A 492 -15.38 -36.50 -18.24
N ASN A 493 -15.24 -36.55 -16.91
CA ASN A 493 -15.63 -37.72 -16.12
C ASN A 493 -17.13 -38.03 -16.22
N ASN A 494 -17.99 -37.02 -16.15
CA ASN A 494 -19.44 -37.20 -16.21
C ASN A 494 -19.91 -37.70 -17.59
N ASN A 495 -19.18 -37.34 -18.65
CA ASN A 495 -19.47 -37.77 -20.02
C ASN A 495 -18.79 -39.11 -20.40
N GLY A 496 -18.03 -39.72 -19.49
CA GLY A 496 -17.29 -40.96 -19.75
C GLY A 496 -16.12 -40.81 -20.73
N ASN A 497 -15.69 -39.57 -20.99
CA ASN A 497 -14.58 -39.27 -21.88
C ASN A 497 -13.27 -39.35 -21.08
N GLY A 498 -12.32 -40.17 -21.50
CA GLY A 498 -10.96 -40.15 -20.95
C GLY A 498 -10.27 -38.80 -21.18
N GLN A 499 -9.20 -38.51 -20.44
CA GLN A 499 -8.48 -37.22 -20.50
C GLN A 499 -8.05 -36.78 -21.91
N GLU A 500 -7.81 -37.73 -22.83
CA GLU A 500 -7.39 -37.43 -24.22
C GLU A 500 -8.56 -37.19 -25.20
N GLY A 501 -9.78 -37.62 -24.86
CA GLY A 501 -10.98 -37.43 -25.71
C GLY A 501 -11.95 -36.37 -25.18
N GLY A 502 -11.70 -35.85 -23.97
CA GLY A 502 -12.50 -34.82 -23.32
C GLY A 502 -12.02 -33.39 -23.59
N LEU A 503 -12.66 -32.43 -22.94
CA LEU A 503 -12.30 -31.01 -23.00
C LEU A 503 -10.87 -30.75 -22.50
N MET A 504 -10.34 -31.55 -21.57
CA MET A 504 -8.94 -31.45 -21.11
C MET A 504 -7.90 -31.58 -22.23
N GLY A 505 -8.24 -32.31 -23.31
CA GLY A 505 -7.39 -32.45 -24.48
C GLY A 505 -7.67 -31.45 -25.60
N LYS A 506 -8.62 -30.51 -25.41
CA LYS A 506 -8.96 -29.48 -26.40
C LYS A 506 -8.24 -28.17 -26.09
N GLU A 507 -7.84 -27.47 -27.15
CA GLU A 507 -7.27 -26.13 -27.03
C GLU A 507 -8.22 -25.20 -26.27
N SER A 508 -7.67 -24.45 -25.31
CA SER A 508 -8.42 -23.55 -24.43
C SER A 508 -9.58 -24.21 -23.66
N TRP A 509 -9.65 -25.54 -23.59
CA TRP A 509 -10.80 -26.28 -23.04
C TRP A 509 -12.16 -25.85 -23.63
N LEU A 510 -12.15 -25.43 -24.90
CA LEU A 510 -13.31 -24.86 -25.56
C LEU A 510 -14.41 -25.92 -25.76
N SER A 511 -15.60 -25.64 -25.24
CA SER A 511 -16.77 -26.54 -25.36
C SER A 511 -17.39 -26.50 -26.75
N ASP A 512 -17.91 -27.63 -27.21
CA ASP A 512 -18.59 -27.74 -28.51
C ASP A 512 -19.78 -26.76 -28.61
N ASP A 513 -20.08 -26.31 -29.84
CA ASP A 513 -21.03 -25.22 -30.08
C ASP A 513 -22.48 -25.52 -29.68
N SER A 514 -22.82 -26.80 -29.52
CA SER A 514 -24.12 -27.26 -29.03
C SER A 514 -24.32 -27.10 -27.53
N VAL A 515 -23.25 -26.90 -26.75
CA VAL A 515 -23.32 -26.71 -25.30
C VAL A 515 -23.94 -25.35 -24.98
N ASP A 516 -25.00 -25.35 -24.17
CA ASP A 516 -25.69 -24.14 -23.72
C ASP A 516 -24.83 -23.33 -22.75
N ALA A 517 -25.05 -22.01 -22.70
CA ALA A 517 -24.32 -21.09 -21.82
C ALA A 517 -24.31 -21.53 -20.34
N LEU A 518 -25.39 -22.16 -19.85
CA LEU A 518 -25.50 -22.58 -18.44
C LEU A 518 -24.80 -23.91 -18.14
N ASP A 519 -24.49 -24.69 -19.17
CA ASP A 519 -23.82 -25.99 -19.06
C ASP A 519 -22.32 -25.90 -19.35
N LEU A 520 -21.82 -24.70 -19.67
CA LEU A 520 -20.40 -24.44 -19.85
C LEU A 520 -19.62 -24.70 -18.55
N PRO A 521 -18.42 -25.30 -18.63
CA PRO A 521 -17.50 -25.38 -17.49
C PRO A 521 -17.22 -24.01 -16.86
N LEU A 522 -17.15 -22.95 -17.67
CA LEU A 522 -16.97 -21.56 -17.22
C LEU A 522 -18.08 -21.12 -16.24
N ALA A 523 -19.34 -21.47 -16.52
CA ALA A 523 -20.46 -21.14 -15.64
C ALA A 523 -20.35 -21.88 -14.30
N ARG A 524 -20.04 -23.18 -14.33
CA ARG A 524 -19.85 -24.00 -13.12
C ARG A 524 -18.66 -23.51 -12.28
N ALA A 525 -17.58 -23.11 -12.94
CA ALA A 525 -16.42 -22.51 -12.28
C ALA A 525 -16.80 -21.20 -11.58
N ALA A 526 -17.45 -20.27 -12.30
CA ALA A 526 -17.86 -18.97 -11.76
C ALA A 526 -18.84 -19.10 -10.58
N GLU A 527 -19.82 -20.02 -10.64
CA GLU A 527 -20.72 -20.35 -9.52
C GLU A 527 -19.93 -20.73 -8.26
N LYS A 528 -18.92 -21.59 -8.41
CA LYS A 528 -18.11 -22.08 -7.30
C LYS A 528 -17.13 -21.03 -6.76
N VAL A 529 -16.56 -20.19 -7.63
CA VAL A 529 -15.72 -19.05 -7.23
C VAL A 529 -16.53 -18.07 -6.39
N LEU A 530 -17.71 -17.67 -6.86
CA LEU A 530 -18.58 -16.74 -6.15
C LEU A 530 -19.04 -17.31 -4.80
N ALA A 531 -19.33 -18.61 -4.73
CA ALA A 531 -19.65 -19.28 -3.48
C ALA A 531 -18.49 -19.19 -2.46
N SER A 532 -17.26 -19.52 -2.88
CA SER A 532 -16.06 -19.39 -2.02
C SER A 532 -15.84 -17.95 -1.57
N MET A 533 -15.93 -16.99 -2.50
CA MET A 533 -15.74 -15.58 -2.18
C MET A 533 -16.79 -15.08 -1.21
N HIS A 534 -18.07 -15.32 -1.49
CA HIS A 534 -19.15 -14.80 -0.66
C HIS A 534 -19.11 -15.35 0.76
N GLU A 535 -18.80 -16.64 0.94
CA GLU A 535 -18.59 -17.21 2.28
C GLU A 535 -17.42 -16.56 3.03
N VAL A 536 -16.29 -16.33 2.36
CA VAL A 536 -15.12 -15.68 2.98
C VAL A 536 -15.44 -14.22 3.33
N LEU A 537 -16.07 -13.49 2.41
CA LEU A 537 -16.40 -12.08 2.57
C LEU A 537 -17.44 -11.87 3.67
N ALA A 538 -18.50 -12.69 3.71
CA ALA A 538 -19.53 -12.64 4.74
C ALA A 538 -18.95 -12.92 6.13
N LYS A 539 -18.16 -13.99 6.28
CA LYS A 539 -17.50 -14.31 7.56
C LYS A 539 -16.48 -13.25 7.98
N THR A 540 -15.80 -12.63 7.01
CA THR A 540 -14.91 -11.50 7.28
C THR A 540 -15.73 -10.31 7.79
N ALA A 541 -16.84 -9.95 7.13
CA ALA A 541 -17.74 -8.85 7.48
C ALA A 541 -18.39 -9.00 8.86
N GLU A 542 -18.96 -10.17 9.18
CA GLU A 542 -19.56 -10.45 10.50
C GLU A 542 -18.56 -10.18 11.64
N ARG A 543 -17.29 -10.55 11.42
CA ARG A 543 -16.24 -10.30 12.42
C ARG A 543 -15.84 -8.83 12.48
N MET A 544 -15.90 -8.10 11.36
CA MET A 544 -15.67 -6.65 11.36
C MET A 544 -16.70 -5.94 12.20
N GLU A 545 -17.98 -6.27 12.03
CA GLU A 545 -19.07 -5.70 12.82
C GLU A 545 -18.81 -5.93 14.31
N GLY A 546 -18.50 -7.16 14.71
CA GLY A 546 -18.17 -7.45 16.11
C GLY A 546 -16.90 -6.76 16.62
N ALA A 547 -15.89 -6.52 15.76
CA ALA A 547 -14.68 -5.78 16.14
C ALA A 547 -14.93 -4.27 16.27
N VAL A 548 -15.75 -3.71 15.38
CA VAL A 548 -16.17 -2.31 15.38
C VAL A 548 -17.11 -2.03 16.55
N GLU A 549 -18.03 -2.94 16.88
CA GLU A 549 -18.87 -2.86 18.07
C GLU A 549 -18.05 -2.93 19.36
N ALA A 550 -17.09 -3.86 19.45
CA ALA A 550 -16.19 -3.94 20.60
C ALA A 550 -15.33 -2.67 20.75
N ALA A 551 -14.87 -2.08 19.64
CA ALA A 551 -14.13 -0.82 19.65
C ALA A 551 -15.03 0.36 20.08
N ARG A 552 -16.27 0.43 19.59
CA ARG A 552 -17.28 1.43 20.00
C ARG A 552 -17.68 1.30 21.46
N ALA A 553 -17.76 0.08 21.99
CA ALA A 553 -18.05 -0.17 23.39
C ALA A 553 -16.91 0.34 24.28
N ARG A 554 -15.65 0.07 23.92
CA ARG A 554 -14.47 0.60 24.63
C ARG A 554 -14.40 2.13 24.56
N ALA A 555 -14.75 2.72 23.42
CA ALA A 555 -14.78 4.18 23.27
C ALA A 555 -15.88 4.87 24.10
N LYS A 556 -16.98 4.15 24.45
CA LYS A 556 -18.04 4.68 25.32
C LYS A 556 -17.67 4.63 26.81
N GLU A 557 -16.68 3.84 27.20
CA GLU A 557 -16.18 3.80 28.59
C GLU A 557 -15.15 4.92 28.86
N ASP A 558 -14.47 5.40 27.82
CA ASP A 558 -13.62 6.60 27.85
C ASP A 558 -14.45 7.87 27.63
N VAL A 559 -15.29 8.23 28.61
CA VAL A 559 -15.96 9.53 28.63
C VAL A 559 -14.96 10.57 29.14
N ASP A 560 -14.11 11.08 28.26
CA ASP A 560 -13.52 12.43 28.37
C ASP A 560 -12.85 12.87 27.04
N GLY A 561 -13.57 13.68 26.26
CA GLY A 561 -12.98 14.82 25.56
C GLY A 561 -12.26 14.65 24.21
N VAL A 562 -12.40 13.56 23.46
CA VAL A 562 -11.75 13.45 22.12
C VAL A 562 -12.65 13.98 21.00
N GLY A 563 -12.14 14.88 20.16
CA GLY A 563 -12.87 15.51 19.05
C GLY A 563 -13.28 14.54 17.93
N THR A 564 -14.41 14.83 17.29
CA THR A 564 -15.13 13.98 16.31
C THR A 564 -14.28 13.49 15.12
N GLU A 565 -13.29 14.28 14.68
CA GLU A 565 -12.51 14.01 13.47
C GLU A 565 -11.38 12.96 13.68
N ALA A 566 -10.81 12.90 14.88
CA ALA A 566 -9.83 11.87 15.27
C ALA A 566 -10.50 10.50 15.46
N GLU A 567 -11.74 10.50 15.96
CA GLU A 567 -12.57 9.31 16.09
C GLU A 567 -12.96 8.76 14.69
N GLU A 568 -13.30 9.63 13.74
CA GLU A 568 -13.55 9.26 12.34
C GLU A 568 -12.33 8.62 11.66
N LYS A 569 -11.12 9.18 11.83
CA LYS A 569 -9.88 8.59 11.28
C LYS A 569 -9.48 7.27 11.94
N ARG A 570 -9.61 7.15 13.27
CA ARG A 570 -9.39 5.89 14.01
C ARG A 570 -10.37 4.81 13.56
N MET A 571 -11.64 5.18 13.41
CA MET A 571 -12.70 4.29 12.89
C MET A 571 -12.46 3.90 11.43
N HIS A 572 -11.95 4.81 10.59
CA HIS A 572 -11.57 4.49 9.21
C HIS A 572 -10.42 3.46 9.18
N LEU A 573 -9.34 3.66 9.94
CA LEU A 573 -8.21 2.73 9.99
C LEU A 573 -8.61 1.35 10.54
N LEU A 574 -9.44 1.33 11.59
CA LEU A 574 -10.03 0.10 12.13
C LEU A 574 -10.91 -0.61 11.10
N LYS A 575 -11.76 0.12 10.37
CA LYS A 575 -12.58 -0.43 9.28
C LYS A 575 -11.71 -0.98 8.14
N SER A 576 -10.67 -0.25 7.71
CA SER A 576 -9.73 -0.72 6.67
C SER A 576 -8.93 -1.96 7.09
N LYS A 577 -8.55 -2.08 8.36
CA LYS A 577 -7.86 -3.27 8.90
C LYS A 577 -8.82 -4.45 9.09
N ALA A 578 -10.05 -4.17 9.48
CA ALA A 578 -11.10 -5.19 9.59
C ALA A 578 -11.50 -5.74 8.20
N ALA A 579 -11.43 -4.90 7.17
CA ALA A 579 -11.70 -5.21 5.76
C ALA A 579 -10.71 -6.17 5.09
N GLU A 580 -9.64 -6.57 5.77
CA GLU A 580 -8.65 -7.50 5.24
C GLU A 580 -9.17 -8.94 5.18
N LEU A 581 -8.99 -9.60 4.03
CA LEU A 581 -9.43 -10.98 3.82
C LEU A 581 -8.70 -11.97 4.74
N ARG A 582 -9.46 -12.75 5.51
CA ARG A 582 -8.92 -13.75 6.45
C ARG A 582 -8.91 -15.16 5.87
N LEU A 583 -8.24 -15.32 4.73
CA LEU A 583 -8.22 -16.58 3.97
C LEU A 583 -7.76 -17.79 4.79
N VAL A 584 -6.73 -17.63 5.63
CA VAL A 584 -6.18 -18.72 6.47
C VAL A 584 -7.22 -19.28 7.44
N ARG A 585 -8.08 -18.43 7.99
CA ARG A 585 -9.12 -18.85 8.95
C ARG A 585 -10.35 -19.45 8.29
N HIS A 586 -10.53 -19.21 7.00
CA HIS A 586 -11.70 -19.63 6.22
C HIS A 586 -11.29 -20.55 5.07
N LEU A 587 -10.26 -21.38 5.30
CA LEU A 587 -9.73 -22.32 4.33
C LEU A 587 -10.78 -23.29 3.78
N ASP A 588 -11.70 -23.74 4.64
CA ASP A 588 -12.79 -24.63 4.22
C ASP A 588 -13.74 -23.97 3.24
N SER A 589 -13.98 -22.65 3.35
CA SER A 589 -14.79 -21.90 2.39
C SER A 589 -14.09 -21.77 1.04
N LEU A 590 -12.76 -21.78 1.01
CA LEU A 590 -12.01 -21.89 -0.25
C LEU A 590 -12.15 -23.28 -0.84
N ARG A 591 -12.00 -24.35 -0.05
CA ARG A 591 -11.95 -25.73 -0.53
C ARG A 591 -13.33 -26.30 -0.90
N PHE A 592 -14.30 -26.13 -0.01
CA PHE A 592 -15.61 -26.78 -0.04
C PHE A 592 -16.76 -25.76 0.08
N PRO A 593 -16.84 -24.78 -0.84
CA PRO A 593 -17.91 -23.79 -0.79
C PRO A 593 -19.27 -24.40 -1.08
N LYS A 594 -20.31 -23.86 -0.45
CA LYS A 594 -21.70 -24.20 -0.79
C LYS A 594 -22.19 -23.27 -1.90
N VAL A 595 -22.52 -23.85 -3.06
CA VAL A 595 -23.00 -23.07 -4.21
C VAL A 595 -24.45 -22.61 -3.99
N GLU A 596 -24.60 -21.32 -3.73
CA GLU A 596 -25.91 -20.68 -3.52
C GLU A 596 -26.35 -19.80 -4.70
N PHE A 597 -25.39 -19.16 -5.37
CA PHE A 597 -25.66 -18.33 -6.55
C PHE A 597 -25.49 -19.16 -7.83
N ARG A 598 -26.48 -19.09 -8.72
CA ARG A 598 -26.52 -19.88 -9.96
C ARG A 598 -26.48 -19.01 -11.19
N ALA A 599 -25.87 -19.54 -12.24
CA ALA A 599 -25.86 -18.93 -13.56
C ALA A 599 -27.27 -18.90 -14.14
N THR A 600 -27.61 -17.76 -14.73
CA THR A 600 -28.83 -17.52 -15.49
C THR A 600 -28.45 -16.98 -16.86
N ARG A 601 -29.30 -17.19 -17.86
CA ARG A 601 -29.01 -16.68 -19.21
C ARG A 601 -28.98 -15.15 -19.17
N LEU A 602 -28.00 -14.56 -19.87
CA LEU A 602 -27.86 -13.11 -19.96
C LEU A 602 -29.06 -12.48 -20.68
#